data_AF-A0A9E4AY26-F1
#
_entry.id   AF-A0A9E4AY26-F1
#
_cell.length_a   1.000
_cell.length_b   1.000
_cell.length_c   1.000
_cell.angle_alpha   90.00
_cell.angle_beta   90.00
_cell.angle_gamma   90.00
#
_symmetry.space_group_name_H-M   'P 1'
#
loop_
_entity.id
_entity.type
_entity.pdbx_description
1 polymer ?
#
loop_
_entity_poly.entity_id
_entity_poly.type
_entity_poly.pdbx_seq_one_letter_code
_entity_poly.pdbx_strand_id
1 'polypeptide(L)'
;MKIWIIFGICILTLVGCTSAEYQKMQAERDQLLKNYADLREEHNEFKVKTNVTDILLGKWKFLNLEIEESNVSQEVAETKAALYALDLKNLTLEFFEEKGMYNYRGKNGETDVSGQLTVITVRYGDEPFPFIRFIRRTGPEISQLLFAASSDGKPLGLSSARGLDTAREISISVAEDRLYLTMHGEMQLSPNGWVQSGGVRCYFERVK
;
A
#
# COMPACT_ATOMS: atom_id res chain seq x y z
N MET A 1 50.98 -24.40 -49.27
CA MET A 1 50.74 -22.99 -48.86
C MET A 1 49.28 -22.50 -49.03
N LYS A 2 48.28 -23.32 -49.43
CA LYS A 2 46.86 -22.89 -49.50
C LYS A 2 45.99 -23.28 -48.29
N ILE A 3 46.38 -24.30 -47.52
CA ILE A 3 45.61 -24.80 -46.35
C ILE A 3 45.75 -23.89 -45.12
N TRP A 4 46.85 -23.14 -44.99
CA TRP A 4 47.12 -22.28 -43.83
C TRP A 4 46.33 -20.96 -43.84
N ILE A 5 45.88 -20.49 -45.02
CA ILE A 5 45.11 -19.25 -45.13
C ILE A 5 43.64 -19.48 -44.75
N ILE A 6 43.11 -20.68 -45.00
CA ILE A 6 41.71 -21.02 -44.68
C ILE A 6 41.51 -21.13 -43.16
N PHE A 7 42.49 -21.67 -42.42
CA PHE A 7 42.41 -21.76 -40.96
C PHE A 7 42.50 -20.40 -40.26
N GLY A 8 43.22 -19.42 -40.82
CA GLY A 8 43.30 -18.06 -40.27
C GLY A 8 41.97 -17.28 -40.38
N ILE A 9 41.21 -17.51 -41.45
CA ILE A 9 39.92 -16.84 -41.69
C ILE A 9 38.82 -17.43 -40.79
N CYS A 10 38.82 -18.75 -40.52
CA CYS A 10 37.86 -19.38 -39.62
C CYS A 10 38.01 -18.97 -38.14
N ILE A 11 39.23 -18.61 -37.70
CA ILE A 11 39.46 -18.15 -36.32
C ILE A 11 38.96 -16.71 -36.11
N LEU A 12 39.07 -15.85 -37.13
CA LEU A 12 38.61 -14.45 -37.06
C LEU A 12 37.08 -14.33 -37.07
N THR A 13 36.35 -15.24 -37.72
CA THR A 13 34.89 -15.23 -37.73
C THR A 13 34.27 -15.77 -36.43
N LEU A 14 34.94 -16.71 -35.74
CA LEU A 14 34.49 -17.24 -34.44
C LEU A 14 34.70 -16.26 -33.27
N VAL A 15 35.78 -15.47 -33.29
CA VAL A 15 36.05 -14.44 -32.28
C VAL A 15 35.16 -13.20 -32.46
N GLY A 16 34.77 -12.88 -33.69
CA GLY A 16 33.86 -11.76 -33.99
C GLY A 16 32.41 -12.00 -33.54
N CYS A 17 31.88 -13.22 -33.72
CA CYS A 17 30.51 -13.54 -33.30
C CYS A 17 30.37 -13.67 -31.76
N THR A 18 31.35 -14.30 -31.10
CA THR A 18 31.32 -14.46 -29.63
C THR A 18 31.50 -13.14 -28.88
N SER A 19 32.30 -12.21 -29.41
CA SER A 19 32.49 -10.88 -28.81
C SER A 19 31.26 -9.97 -28.98
N ALA A 20 30.58 -10.02 -30.13
CA ALA A 20 29.35 -9.25 -30.34
C ALA A 20 28.18 -9.75 -29.47
N GLU A 21 28.02 -11.08 -29.33
CA GLU A 21 27.03 -11.67 -28.41
C GLU A 21 27.36 -11.34 -26.94
N TYR A 22 28.63 -11.40 -26.56
CA TYR A 22 29.08 -11.02 -25.22
C TYR A 22 28.84 -9.54 -24.92
N GLN A 23 29.15 -8.64 -25.86
CA GLN A 23 28.87 -7.21 -25.72
C GLN A 23 27.38 -6.92 -25.61
N LYS A 24 26.55 -7.62 -26.40
CA LYS A 24 25.09 -7.49 -26.33
C LYS A 24 24.55 -7.97 -24.98
N MET A 25 25.01 -9.11 -24.49
CA MET A 25 24.63 -9.66 -23.19
C MET A 25 25.06 -8.74 -22.04
N GLN A 26 26.22 -8.11 -22.15
CA GLN A 26 26.72 -7.17 -21.15
C GLN A 26 25.92 -5.86 -21.16
N ALA A 27 25.55 -5.35 -22.34
CA ALA A 27 24.66 -4.20 -22.46
C ALA A 27 23.26 -4.49 -21.93
N GLU A 28 22.68 -5.67 -22.19
CA GLU A 28 21.40 -6.10 -21.63
C GLU A 28 21.47 -6.21 -20.11
N ARG A 29 22.56 -6.77 -19.56
CA ARG A 29 22.79 -6.83 -18.11
C ARG A 29 22.90 -5.44 -17.49
N ASP A 30 23.67 -4.54 -18.10
CA ASP A 30 23.86 -3.19 -17.59
C ASP A 30 22.55 -2.38 -17.68
N GLN A 31 21.76 -2.59 -18.73
CA GLN A 31 20.42 -2.03 -18.87
C GLN A 31 19.47 -2.55 -17.79
N LEU A 32 19.48 -3.85 -17.49
CA LEU A 32 18.68 -4.43 -16.42
C LEU A 32 19.10 -3.90 -15.04
N LEU A 33 20.40 -3.80 -14.77
CA LEU A 33 20.92 -3.24 -13.52
C LEU A 33 20.54 -1.76 -13.36
N LYS A 34 20.60 -0.99 -14.45
CA LYS A 34 20.18 0.40 -14.46
C LYS A 34 18.67 0.53 -14.22
N ASN A 35 17.85 -0.22 -14.94
CA ASN A 35 16.40 -0.24 -14.72
C ASN A 35 16.06 -0.64 -13.28
N TYR A 36 16.76 -1.63 -12.71
CA TYR A 36 16.57 -2.03 -11.32
C TYR A 36 16.98 -0.92 -10.33
N ALA A 37 18.08 -0.22 -10.60
CA ALA A 37 18.51 0.91 -9.78
C ALA A 37 17.53 2.09 -9.86
N ASP A 38 17.07 2.43 -11.07
CA ASP A 38 16.10 3.49 -11.33
C ASP A 38 14.75 3.17 -10.64
N LEU A 39 14.25 1.94 -10.77
CA LEU A 39 13.05 1.47 -10.05
C LEU A 39 13.22 1.51 -8.54
N ARG A 40 14.41 1.15 -8.03
CA ARG A 40 14.70 1.20 -6.59
C ARG A 40 14.75 2.64 -6.06
N GLU A 41 15.22 3.59 -6.86
CA GLU A 41 15.24 5.01 -6.53
C GLU A 41 13.84 5.64 -6.60
N GLU A 42 13.04 5.28 -7.60
CA GLU A 42 11.63 5.65 -7.72
C GLU A 42 10.80 5.12 -6.54
N HIS A 43 11.03 3.84 -6.18
CA HIS A 43 10.42 3.14 -5.06
C HIS A 43 11.23 3.26 -3.76
N ASN A 44 11.95 4.37 -3.58
CA ASN A 44 12.60 4.66 -2.30
C ASN A 44 11.52 4.87 -1.22
N GLU A 45 11.54 4.04 -0.18
CA GLU A 45 10.58 4.06 0.93
C GLU A 45 10.46 5.44 1.57
N PHE A 46 11.57 6.18 1.68
CA PHE A 46 11.57 7.51 2.27
C PHE A 46 10.80 8.51 1.39
N LYS A 47 10.95 8.41 0.07
CA LYS A 47 10.25 9.25 -0.90
C LYS A 47 8.75 8.95 -0.90
N VAL A 48 8.38 7.67 -0.90
CA VAL A 48 6.98 7.23 -0.79
C VAL A 48 6.35 7.74 0.51
N LYS A 49 7.01 7.51 1.65
CA LYS A 49 6.55 7.99 2.95
C LYS A 49 6.35 9.51 2.96
N THR A 50 7.32 10.27 2.46
CA THR A 50 7.26 11.75 2.45
C THR A 50 6.10 12.22 1.59
N ASN A 51 5.99 11.73 0.35
CA ASN A 51 4.90 12.08 -0.56
C ASN A 51 3.52 11.76 0.04
N VAL A 52 3.34 10.56 0.61
CA VAL A 52 2.09 10.17 1.25
C VAL A 52 1.76 11.09 2.42
N THR A 53 2.76 11.43 3.24
CA THR A 53 2.57 12.28 4.41
C THR A 53 2.17 13.70 4.01
N ASP A 54 2.84 14.27 3.01
CA ASP A 54 2.58 15.63 2.53
C ASP A 54 1.16 15.75 1.96
N ILE A 55 0.73 14.76 1.18
CA ILE A 55 -0.63 14.75 0.60
C ILE A 55 -1.66 14.45 1.70
N LEU A 56 -1.36 13.62 2.69
CA LEU A 56 -2.31 13.25 3.75
C LEU A 56 -2.78 14.45 4.59
N LEU A 57 -1.95 15.48 4.76
CA LEU A 57 -2.29 16.63 5.60
C LEU A 57 -3.57 17.33 5.12
N GLY A 58 -4.39 17.78 6.07
CA GLY A 58 -5.65 18.45 5.82
C GLY A 58 -6.86 17.69 6.34
N LYS A 59 -8.04 18.17 5.94
CA LYS A 59 -9.34 17.66 6.38
C LYS A 59 -9.94 16.77 5.30
N TRP A 60 -10.57 15.69 5.77
CA TRP A 60 -11.13 14.63 4.96
C TRP A 60 -12.51 14.28 5.47
N LYS A 61 -13.46 14.09 4.55
CA LYS A 61 -14.82 13.70 4.85
C LYS A 61 -15.07 12.29 4.30
N PHE A 62 -15.72 11.45 5.09
CA PHE A 62 -16.09 10.12 4.67
C PHE A 62 -17.06 10.15 3.48
N LEU A 63 -16.86 9.24 2.54
CA LEU A 63 -17.63 9.10 1.31
C LEU A 63 -18.33 7.75 1.22
N ASN A 64 -17.58 6.65 1.40
CA ASN A 64 -18.11 5.30 1.28
C ASN A 64 -17.26 4.29 2.04
N LEU A 65 -17.80 3.08 2.20
CA LEU A 65 -17.10 1.91 2.70
C LEU A 65 -17.40 0.72 1.80
N GLU A 66 -16.37 -0.07 1.48
CA GLU A 66 -16.51 -1.30 0.71
C GLU A 66 -15.89 -2.48 1.46
N ILE A 67 -16.48 -3.65 1.25
CA ILE A 67 -15.99 -4.93 1.76
C ILE A 67 -15.57 -5.75 0.54
N GLU A 68 -14.26 -5.92 0.34
CA GLU A 68 -13.72 -6.56 -0.87
C GLU A 68 -13.80 -8.08 -0.81
N GLU A 69 -13.62 -8.68 0.37
CA GLU A 69 -13.79 -10.12 0.56
C GLU A 69 -14.54 -10.38 1.86
N SER A 70 -15.49 -11.30 1.79
CA SER A 70 -16.26 -11.72 2.95
C SER A 70 -16.61 -13.20 2.84
N ASN A 71 -16.67 -13.89 3.98
CA ASN A 71 -17.17 -15.28 4.05
C ASN A 71 -18.69 -15.36 3.90
N VAL A 72 -19.35 -14.26 3.52
CA VAL A 72 -20.79 -14.17 3.31
C VAL A 72 -21.07 -13.87 1.84
N SER A 73 -22.31 -14.02 1.40
CA SER A 73 -22.68 -13.66 0.03
C SER A 73 -22.41 -12.16 -0.22
N GLN A 74 -22.12 -11.82 -1.47
CA GLN A 74 -21.88 -10.44 -1.90
C GLN A 74 -23.02 -9.50 -1.46
N GLU A 75 -24.28 -9.91 -1.60
CA GLU A 75 -25.44 -9.13 -1.17
C GLU A 75 -25.43 -8.80 0.33
N VAL A 76 -25.02 -9.76 1.17
CA VAL A 76 -24.91 -9.53 2.62
C VAL A 76 -23.73 -8.61 2.94
N ALA A 77 -22.61 -8.74 2.22
CA ALA A 77 -21.47 -7.86 2.36
C ALA A 77 -21.82 -6.41 1.98
N GLU A 78 -22.45 -6.21 0.83
CA GLU A 78 -22.92 -4.90 0.36
C GLU A 78 -23.93 -4.28 1.32
N THR A 79 -24.89 -5.07 1.82
CA THR A 79 -25.88 -4.60 2.80
C THR A 79 -25.21 -4.18 4.11
N LYS A 80 -24.26 -4.96 4.62
CA LYS A 80 -23.47 -4.59 5.80
C LYS A 80 -22.69 -3.31 5.54
N ALA A 81 -21.96 -3.23 4.42
CA ALA A 81 -21.17 -2.08 4.05
C ALA A 81 -22.03 -0.80 3.99
N ALA A 82 -23.20 -0.88 3.35
CA ALA A 82 -24.15 0.22 3.28
C ALA A 82 -24.66 0.65 4.66
N LEU A 83 -24.97 -0.30 5.55
CA LEU A 83 -25.40 0.02 6.91
C LEU A 83 -24.30 0.77 7.68
N TYR A 84 -23.06 0.27 7.64
CA TYR A 84 -21.95 0.94 8.31
C TYR A 84 -21.59 2.30 7.67
N ALA A 85 -21.72 2.42 6.35
CA ALA A 85 -21.53 3.71 5.68
C ALA A 85 -22.54 4.76 6.17
N LEU A 86 -23.77 4.38 6.53
CA LEU A 86 -24.75 5.30 7.13
C LEU A 86 -24.31 5.79 8.51
N ASP A 87 -23.70 4.93 9.33
CA ASP A 87 -23.18 5.31 10.64
C ASP A 87 -21.96 6.24 10.52
N LEU A 88 -21.19 6.11 9.44
CA LEU A 88 -20.01 6.93 9.17
C LEU A 88 -20.30 8.18 8.31
N LYS A 89 -21.55 8.44 7.92
CA LYS A 89 -21.89 9.54 6.99
C LYS A 89 -21.40 10.93 7.42
N ASN A 90 -21.22 11.15 8.72
CA ASN A 90 -20.77 12.40 9.32
C ASN A 90 -19.31 12.33 9.78
N LEU A 91 -18.61 11.23 9.49
CA LEU A 91 -17.22 11.04 9.87
C LEU A 91 -16.34 12.05 9.11
N THR A 92 -15.52 12.74 9.88
CA THR A 92 -14.43 13.59 9.39
C THR A 92 -13.12 13.19 10.05
N LEU A 93 -12.04 13.26 9.29
CA LEU A 93 -10.67 13.09 9.78
C LEU A 93 -9.88 14.34 9.43
N GLU A 94 -9.00 14.77 10.32
CA GLU A 94 -8.05 15.84 10.06
C GLU A 94 -6.67 15.36 10.48
N PHE A 95 -5.72 15.49 9.55
CA PHE A 95 -4.31 15.19 9.77
C PHE A 95 -3.52 16.49 9.71
N PHE A 96 -2.67 16.71 10.69
CA PHE A 96 -1.94 17.97 10.83
C PHE A 96 -0.59 17.77 11.47
N GLU A 97 0.35 18.63 11.12
CA GLU A 97 1.64 18.71 11.78
C GLU A 97 1.58 19.75 12.91
N GLU A 98 2.09 19.37 14.08
CA GLU A 98 2.29 20.31 15.19
C GLU A 98 3.63 20.01 15.85
N LYS A 99 4.53 21.01 15.89
CA LYS A 99 5.85 20.92 16.52
C LYS A 99 6.70 19.75 16.01
N GLY A 100 6.70 19.50 14.69
CA GLY A 100 7.46 18.41 14.08
C GLY A 100 6.87 17.02 14.29
N MET A 101 5.64 16.93 14.82
CA MET A 101 4.93 15.66 15.01
C MET A 101 3.65 15.65 14.18
N TYR A 102 3.36 14.51 13.57
CA TYR A 102 2.11 14.30 12.85
C TYR A 102 1.03 13.82 13.82
N ASN A 103 -0.11 14.49 13.76
CA ASN A 103 -1.25 14.24 14.62
C ASN A 103 -2.49 14.02 13.78
N TYR A 104 -3.48 13.38 14.39
CA TYR A 104 -4.81 13.22 13.82
C TYR A 104 -5.88 13.59 14.84
N ARG A 105 -7.02 14.01 14.31
CA ARG A 105 -8.29 14.05 15.03
C ARG A 105 -9.39 13.52 14.12
N GLY A 106 -10.35 12.83 14.70
CA GLY A 106 -11.51 12.31 13.99
C GLY A 106 -12.77 12.63 14.77
N LYS A 107 -13.85 12.88 14.04
CA LYS A 107 -15.16 13.15 14.62
C LYS A 107 -16.24 12.44 13.85
N ASN A 108 -17.11 11.72 14.55
CA ASN A 108 -18.34 11.16 14.01
C ASN A 108 -19.49 11.35 15.01
N GLY A 109 -20.40 12.28 14.72
CA GLY A 109 -21.47 12.65 15.65
C GLY A 109 -20.90 13.20 16.97
N GLU A 110 -21.23 12.54 18.08
CA GLU A 110 -20.74 12.86 19.44
C GLU A 110 -19.41 12.15 19.78
N THR A 111 -18.92 11.28 18.90
CA THR A 111 -17.66 10.57 19.11
C THR A 111 -16.50 11.39 18.55
N ASP A 112 -15.56 11.74 19.42
CA ASP A 112 -14.30 12.37 19.05
C ASP A 112 -13.11 11.44 19.37
N VAL A 113 -12.13 11.40 18.48
CA VAL A 113 -10.86 10.65 18.64
C VAL A 113 -9.69 11.58 18.32
N SER A 114 -8.58 11.44 19.03
CA SER A 114 -7.35 12.15 18.67
C SER A 114 -6.11 11.39 19.06
N GLY A 115 -4.98 11.72 18.41
CA GLY A 115 -3.71 11.11 18.72
C GLY A 115 -2.59 11.55 17.79
N GLN A 116 -1.51 10.78 17.82
CA GLN A 116 -0.39 10.90 16.90
C GLN A 116 -0.51 9.87 15.78
N LEU A 117 0.14 10.13 14.66
CA LEU A 117 0.27 9.15 13.58
C LEU A 117 1.71 9.02 13.14
N THR A 118 2.01 7.85 12.57
CA THR A 118 3.26 7.61 11.86
C THR A 118 2.94 6.88 10.55
N VAL A 119 3.41 7.43 9.43
CA VAL A 119 3.44 6.70 8.16
C VAL A 119 4.71 5.84 8.14
N ILE A 120 4.54 4.56 7.88
CA ILE A 120 5.60 3.59 7.67
C ILE A 120 5.45 2.99 6.28
N THR A 121 6.52 2.37 5.77
CA THR A 121 6.50 1.71 4.48
C THR A 121 7.08 0.32 4.67
N VAL A 122 6.38 -0.70 4.18
CA VAL A 122 6.81 -2.10 4.22
C VAL A 122 6.98 -2.57 2.80
N ARG A 123 8.07 -3.28 2.49
CA ARG A 123 8.26 -3.88 1.16
C ARG A 123 7.65 -5.27 1.09
N TYR A 124 6.88 -5.50 0.04
CA TYR A 124 6.51 -6.85 -0.40
C TYR A 124 7.10 -7.06 -1.79
N GLY A 125 8.14 -7.89 -1.87
CA GLY A 125 8.99 -7.96 -3.07
C GLY A 125 9.75 -6.65 -3.29
N ASP A 126 9.68 -6.10 -4.50
CA ASP A 126 10.33 -4.84 -4.86
C ASP A 126 9.42 -3.60 -4.66
N GLU A 127 8.13 -3.81 -4.33
CA GLU A 127 7.15 -2.73 -4.19
C GLU A 127 7.01 -2.25 -2.74
N PRO A 128 7.10 -0.93 -2.48
CA PRO A 128 6.88 -0.32 -1.17
C PRO A 128 5.40 -0.04 -0.92
N PHE A 129 4.86 -0.57 0.17
CA PHE A 129 3.48 -0.39 0.59
C PHE A 129 3.40 0.52 1.81
N PRO A 130 2.77 1.70 1.69
CA PRO A 130 2.62 2.62 2.82
C PRO A 130 1.48 2.19 3.76
N PHE A 131 1.76 2.27 5.06
CA PHE A 131 0.80 2.05 6.14
C PHE A 131 0.80 3.25 7.07
N ILE A 132 -0.35 3.52 7.67
CA ILE A 132 -0.50 4.48 8.75
C ILE A 132 -0.72 3.76 10.07
N ARG A 133 0.08 4.13 11.06
CA ARG A 133 -0.09 3.71 12.45
C ARG A 133 -0.68 4.86 13.24
N PHE A 134 -1.78 4.60 13.93
CA PHE A 134 -2.45 5.57 14.79
C PHE A 134 -2.11 5.29 16.26
N ILE A 135 -1.56 6.29 16.93
CA ILE A 135 -1.21 6.25 18.35
C ILE A 135 -2.26 7.08 19.09
N ARG A 136 -3.29 6.39 19.59
CA ARG A 136 -4.43 7.00 20.28
C ARG A 136 -4.00 7.77 21.53
N ARG A 137 -4.51 8.99 21.69
CA ARG A 137 -4.46 9.77 22.92
C ARG A 137 -5.81 9.86 23.61
N THR A 138 -6.89 10.07 22.84
CA THR A 138 -8.27 10.18 23.36
C THR A 138 -9.26 9.48 22.43
N GLY A 139 -10.43 9.13 22.96
CA GLY A 139 -11.52 8.50 22.19
C GLY A 139 -11.37 6.98 22.03
N PRO A 140 -12.15 6.36 21.12
CA PRO A 140 -12.01 4.94 20.76
C PRO A 140 -10.75 4.69 19.92
N GLU A 141 -10.42 3.43 19.65
CA GLU A 141 -9.40 3.14 18.63
C GLU A 141 -9.88 3.57 17.24
N ILE A 142 -8.96 4.01 16.39
CA ILE A 142 -9.33 4.45 15.05
C ILE A 142 -9.98 3.32 14.23
N SER A 143 -9.55 2.07 14.43
CA SER A 143 -10.11 0.89 13.78
C SER A 143 -11.55 0.64 14.20
N GLN A 144 -11.88 0.89 15.47
CA GLN A 144 -13.24 0.83 16.00
C GLN A 144 -14.11 1.91 15.37
N LEU A 145 -13.57 3.12 15.21
CA LEU A 145 -14.29 4.23 14.58
C LEU A 145 -14.51 4.00 13.08
N LEU A 146 -13.49 3.49 12.36
CA LEU A 146 -13.51 3.39 10.89
C LEU A 146 -14.15 2.12 10.36
N PHE A 147 -13.99 1.00 11.06
CA PHE A 147 -14.31 -0.33 10.52
C PHE A 147 -15.25 -1.12 11.43
N ALA A 148 -15.88 -0.44 12.40
CA ALA A 148 -16.65 -1.06 13.50
C ALA A 148 -15.98 -2.34 14.02
N ALA A 149 -14.66 -2.24 14.23
CA ALA A 149 -13.86 -3.32 14.76
C ALA A 149 -14.28 -3.62 16.20
N SER A 150 -14.46 -4.89 16.55
CA SER A 150 -14.63 -5.29 17.95
C SER A 150 -13.33 -5.12 18.74
N SER A 151 -13.38 -5.29 20.06
CA SER A 151 -12.19 -5.16 20.93
C SER A 151 -11.06 -6.14 20.61
N ASP A 152 -11.35 -7.20 19.85
CA ASP A 152 -10.38 -8.15 19.30
C ASP A 152 -9.86 -7.76 17.90
N GLY A 153 -10.15 -6.54 17.43
CA GLY A 153 -9.65 -5.98 16.17
C GLY A 153 -10.38 -6.42 14.91
N LYS A 154 -11.44 -7.23 15.02
CA LYS A 154 -12.14 -7.78 13.86
C LYS A 154 -13.16 -6.80 13.29
N PRO A 155 -13.04 -6.35 12.03
CA PRO A 155 -14.06 -5.51 11.40
C PRO A 155 -15.34 -6.30 11.19
N LEU A 156 -16.49 -5.72 11.57
CA LEU A 156 -17.82 -6.14 11.09
C LEU A 156 -18.20 -7.62 11.34
N GLY A 157 -17.53 -8.28 12.29
CA GLY A 157 -17.67 -9.72 12.54
C GLY A 157 -17.22 -10.60 11.37
N LEU A 158 -16.47 -10.03 10.41
CA LEU A 158 -15.79 -10.79 9.38
C LEU A 158 -14.66 -11.58 10.03
N SER A 159 -14.52 -12.85 9.66
CA SER A 159 -13.43 -13.71 10.12
C SER A 159 -12.13 -13.16 9.51
N SER A 160 -11.52 -12.16 10.13
CA SER A 160 -10.23 -11.66 9.68
C SER A 160 -9.16 -12.70 10.03
N ALA A 161 -8.45 -13.16 9.01
CA ALA A 161 -7.01 -13.03 8.91
C ALA A 161 -6.22 -13.30 10.19
N ARG A 162 -5.77 -14.54 10.34
CA ARG A 162 -4.52 -14.77 11.07
C ARG A 162 -3.35 -14.39 10.17
N GLY A 163 -3.08 -13.09 10.06
CA GLY A 163 -2.00 -12.56 9.22
C GLY A 163 -1.48 -11.24 9.80
N LEU A 164 -0.34 -11.36 10.50
CA LEU A 164 0.31 -10.38 11.37
C LEU A 164 -0.54 -9.94 12.59
N ASP A 165 0.15 -9.67 13.69
CA ASP A 165 -0.30 -8.87 14.85
C ASP A 165 -0.63 -7.39 14.46
N THR A 166 -1.05 -7.15 13.21
CA THR A 166 -1.21 -5.86 12.50
C THR A 166 -2.57 -5.22 12.62
N ALA A 167 -3.39 -5.58 13.62
CA ALA A 167 -4.60 -4.82 13.95
C ALA A 167 -4.31 -3.31 14.22
N ARG A 168 -3.03 -2.90 14.30
CA ARG A 168 -2.54 -1.52 14.45
C ARG A 168 -2.14 -0.80 13.17
N GLU A 169 -2.06 -1.47 12.02
CA GLU A 169 -1.51 -0.89 10.79
C GLU A 169 -2.57 -0.90 9.69
N ILE A 170 -2.97 0.30 9.27
CA ILE A 170 -3.98 0.51 8.24
C ILE A 170 -3.24 0.91 6.97
N SER A 171 -3.49 0.21 5.85
CA SER A 171 -2.92 0.60 4.58
C SER A 171 -3.50 1.94 4.16
N ILE A 172 -2.64 2.81 3.63
CA ILE A 172 -3.00 4.16 3.20
C ILE A 172 -2.70 4.32 1.72
N SER A 173 -3.70 4.71 0.95
CA SER A 173 -3.50 5.24 -0.40
C SER A 173 -4.08 6.63 -0.45
N VAL A 174 -3.31 7.58 -0.98
CA VAL A 174 -3.74 8.97 -1.05
C VAL A 174 -3.38 9.55 -2.42
N ALA A 175 -4.37 10.16 -3.04
CA ALA A 175 -4.25 11.01 -4.22
C ALA A 175 -4.82 12.39 -3.86
N GLU A 176 -4.52 13.43 -4.64
CA GLU A 176 -4.80 14.84 -4.31
C GLU A 176 -6.11 15.07 -3.53
N ASP A 177 -7.24 14.62 -4.06
CA ASP A 177 -8.57 14.80 -3.45
C ASP A 177 -9.19 13.51 -2.86
N ARG A 178 -8.45 12.38 -2.84
CA ARG A 178 -8.96 11.07 -2.41
C ARG A 178 -8.03 10.41 -1.39
N LEU A 179 -8.61 9.97 -0.29
CA LEU A 179 -7.92 9.16 0.72
C LEU A 179 -8.62 7.81 0.86
N TYR A 180 -7.85 6.75 0.89
CA TYR A 180 -8.28 5.39 1.11
C TYR A 180 -7.56 4.84 2.34
N LEU A 181 -8.34 4.36 3.31
CA LEU A 181 -7.83 3.68 4.49
C LEU A 181 -8.34 2.24 4.45
N THR A 182 -7.44 1.27 4.35
CA THR A 182 -7.80 -0.13 4.18
C THR A 182 -7.28 -0.96 5.33
N MET A 183 -8.18 -1.72 5.96
CA MET A 183 -7.82 -2.78 6.88
C MET A 183 -7.92 -4.11 6.15
N HIS A 184 -6.76 -4.73 5.90
CA HIS A 184 -6.64 -5.92 5.06
C HIS A 184 -7.04 -7.22 5.76
N GLY A 185 -7.36 -8.22 4.94
CA GLY A 185 -7.62 -9.60 5.34
C GLY A 185 -6.35 -10.46 5.38
N GLU A 186 -6.48 -11.76 5.05
CA GLU A 186 -5.40 -12.73 5.23
C GLU A 186 -4.31 -12.52 4.18
N MET A 187 -3.06 -12.90 4.48
CA MET A 187 -2.07 -13.07 3.41
C MET A 187 -2.41 -14.33 2.62
N GLN A 188 -2.72 -14.18 1.34
CA GLN A 188 -3.01 -15.28 0.43
C GLN A 188 -1.93 -15.39 -0.64
N LEU A 189 -1.60 -16.62 -1.03
CA LEU A 189 -0.67 -16.87 -2.12
C LEU A 189 -1.43 -16.85 -3.45
N SER A 190 -1.14 -15.87 -4.30
CA SER A 190 -1.64 -15.79 -5.68
C SER A 190 -0.58 -16.30 -6.67
N PRO A 191 -0.94 -16.53 -7.95
CA PRO A 191 0.03 -16.83 -9.00
C PRO A 191 1.15 -15.79 -9.15
N ASN A 192 0.90 -14.54 -8.71
CA ASN A 192 1.85 -13.43 -8.76
C ASN A 192 2.60 -13.22 -7.43
N GLY A 193 2.50 -14.17 -6.49
CA GLY A 193 3.12 -14.10 -5.18
C GLY A 193 2.13 -13.82 -4.05
N TRP A 194 2.66 -13.52 -2.87
CA TRP A 194 1.85 -13.21 -1.70
C TRP A 194 1.11 -11.89 -1.89
N VAL A 195 -0.20 -11.93 -1.76
CA VAL A 195 -1.10 -10.77 -1.81
C VAL A 195 -1.87 -10.69 -0.48
N GLN A 196 -2.08 -9.48 0.03
CA GLN A 196 -3.06 -9.29 1.10
C GLN A 196 -4.45 -9.44 0.50
N SER A 197 -5.21 -10.38 1.04
CA SER A 197 -6.59 -10.63 0.64
C SER A 197 -7.50 -9.52 1.13
N GLY A 198 -8.68 -9.45 0.52
CA GLY A 198 -9.65 -8.39 0.69
C GLY A 198 -9.99 -8.11 2.15
N GLY A 199 -10.45 -6.89 2.40
CA GLY A 199 -10.77 -6.41 3.74
C GLY A 199 -11.83 -5.33 3.71
N VAL A 200 -11.69 -4.32 4.56
CA VAL A 200 -12.61 -3.17 4.60
C VAL A 200 -11.85 -1.92 4.17
N ARG A 201 -12.36 -1.24 3.15
CA ARG A 201 -11.79 0.02 2.65
C ARG A 201 -12.75 1.17 2.91
N CYS A 202 -12.27 2.19 3.60
CA CYS A 202 -12.96 3.46 3.78
C CYS A 202 -12.45 4.48 2.76
N TYR A 203 -13.39 5.19 2.15
CA TYR A 203 -13.18 6.19 1.13
C TYR A 203 -13.43 7.57 1.71
N PHE A 204 -12.54 8.51 1.42
CA PHE A 204 -12.65 9.89 1.86
C PHE A 204 -12.41 10.85 0.71
N GLU A 205 -13.06 12.01 0.79
CA GLU A 205 -12.81 13.16 -0.06
C GLU A 205 -12.18 14.29 0.74
N ARG A 206 -11.30 15.07 0.11
CA ARG A 206 -10.70 16.23 0.76
C ARG A 206 -11.74 17.34 0.96
N VAL A 207 -11.74 17.96 2.13
CA VAL A 207 -12.51 19.18 2.40
C VAL A 207 -11.67 20.37 1.96
N LYS A 208 -12.17 21.13 0.98
CA LYS A 208 -11.54 22.35 0.46
C LYS A 208 -11.71 23.53 1.40
#